data_AF-A0A4R0SLJ2-F1
#
_entry.id   AF-A0A4R0SLJ2-F1
#
_cell.length_a   1.000
_cell.length_b   1.000
_cell.length_c   1.000
_cell.angle_alpha   90.00
_cell.angle_beta   90.00
_cell.angle_gamma   90.00
#
_symmetry.space_group_name_H-M   'P 1'
#
loop_
_entity.id
_entity.type
_entity.pdbx_description
1 polymer ?
#
loop_
_entity_poly.entity_id
_entity_poly.type
_entity_poly.pdbx_seq_one_letter_code
_entity_poly.pdbx_strand_id
1 'polypeptide(L)'
;MSERVRNVNSTDTSRTGAAEVGADPDDENRIDFGTLFPAKGDSRRPPEWFGRALLYVALAVIVFMFCWRSWGDISYLVLDIIISLFLALAVEPLVVALVAHGWKRGVASAVSLVGVAVVVGVLLTLFGNMFVQQMIAMVRGLPAMYGQIREFVDQHATFKMPEISNLGMEIFNNIQTSWVTDFAGTAMSTVGGLFSFLLNLMTVVMTAYYISAAGPKLRRSFCQWLAPNTQRRFLLVWTVAQGQISSFLFSRSILALINATCTAIFLEILHVPYWLPLALFCGVVSQFIPTVGTYIGGALPVLFAWGNRGWTYAVAVLVFIIVYQQIENLILSPRISQRTMDINAAVAFLSVLAFGSLFGAFGAFLALPVTASLQAIFRAYTKRYELIDSPLMNDPTPEKKSKIVEASEAFGEHVLQPIGEHMPRAARGSTNRVPMNEELRLLQEQIYAIPSHETKESDLDDSATVAIPQRGAADTQQPEQPEQRKQTKQSDQSASSNPRAGWR
;
A
#
# COMPACT_ATOMS: atom_id res chain seq x y z
N MET A 1 -46.08 -10.05 -32.10
CA MET A 1 -47.33 -9.51 -32.66
C MET A 1 -48.35 -10.66 -32.60
N SER A 2 -49.51 -10.40 -31.97
CA SER A 2 -50.62 -11.33 -31.62
C SER A 2 -50.27 -12.38 -30.52
N GLU A 3 -50.66 -12.28 -29.25
CA GLU A 3 -52.00 -12.15 -28.63
C GLU A 3 -53.04 -13.16 -29.15
N ARG A 4 -53.89 -13.84 -28.36
CA ARG A 4 -54.15 -14.02 -26.92
C ARG A 4 -55.41 -14.93 -26.85
N VAL A 5 -55.82 -15.30 -25.63
CA VAL A 5 -57.21 -15.61 -25.19
C VAL A 5 -57.65 -17.08 -25.26
N ARG A 6 -58.42 -17.67 -24.34
CA ARG A 6 -58.83 -17.53 -22.91
C ARG A 6 -60.00 -18.52 -22.72
N ASN A 7 -60.36 -18.79 -21.46
CA ASN A 7 -61.69 -19.19 -20.93
C ASN A 7 -62.08 -20.68 -20.96
N VAL A 8 -62.93 -21.25 -20.08
CA VAL A 8 -63.48 -21.03 -18.71
C VAL A 8 -64.51 -22.18 -18.50
N ASN A 9 -64.63 -22.71 -17.27
CA ASN A 9 -65.74 -23.50 -16.66
C ASN A 9 -66.42 -24.68 -17.39
N SER A 10 -66.60 -25.82 -16.69
CA SER A 10 -67.87 -26.20 -16.00
C SER A 10 -67.87 -27.64 -15.44
N THR A 11 -68.72 -27.87 -14.41
CA THR A 11 -69.49 -29.12 -14.06
C THR A 11 -68.74 -30.33 -13.45
N ASP A 12 -69.21 -31.13 -12.47
CA ASP A 12 -70.42 -31.23 -11.61
C ASP A 12 -70.28 -32.49 -10.68
N THR A 13 -71.19 -32.68 -9.70
CA THR A 13 -71.69 -33.92 -9.02
C THR A 13 -71.34 -34.30 -7.55
N SER A 14 -72.23 -33.88 -6.63
CA SER A 14 -73.19 -34.66 -5.77
C SER A 14 -72.82 -35.89 -4.91
N ARG A 15 -73.13 -35.83 -3.59
CA ARG A 15 -73.98 -36.77 -2.77
C ARG A 15 -74.03 -36.37 -1.27
N THR A 16 -75.13 -35.78 -0.76
CA THR A 16 -76.23 -36.34 0.07
C THR A 16 -75.92 -36.81 1.52
N GLY A 17 -76.35 -36.01 2.51
CA GLY A 17 -77.35 -36.31 3.57
C GLY A 17 -77.12 -37.44 4.60
N ALA A 18 -77.09 -37.09 5.89
CA ALA A 18 -77.97 -37.57 6.98
C ALA A 18 -77.31 -37.53 8.37
N ALA A 19 -78.01 -36.90 9.33
CA ALA A 19 -78.27 -37.33 10.72
C ALA A 19 -78.06 -36.21 11.77
N GLU A 20 -79.19 -35.66 12.22
CA GLU A 20 -79.34 -35.04 13.54
C GLU A 20 -79.05 -36.07 14.64
N VAL A 21 -78.18 -35.76 15.61
CA VAL A 21 -78.23 -36.34 16.97
C VAL A 21 -77.62 -35.34 17.96
N GLY A 22 -78.41 -34.90 18.94
CA GLY A 22 -77.98 -34.57 20.30
C GLY A 22 -77.36 -33.20 20.55
N ALA A 23 -78.17 -32.25 21.03
CA ALA A 23 -77.68 -31.13 21.83
C ALA A 23 -77.35 -31.66 23.24
N ASP A 24 -76.09 -31.62 23.62
CA ASP A 24 -75.59 -31.88 24.98
C ASP A 24 -75.22 -30.53 25.62
N PRO A 25 -75.83 -30.10 26.74
CA PRO A 25 -75.62 -28.76 27.30
C PRO A 25 -74.34 -28.61 28.14
N ASP A 26 -73.43 -29.59 28.14
CA ASP A 26 -72.24 -29.61 29.01
C ASP A 26 -70.92 -29.13 28.34
N ASP A 27 -70.93 -28.62 27.10
CA ASP A 27 -69.70 -28.27 26.35
C ASP A 27 -69.29 -26.78 26.41
N GLU A 28 -69.77 -26.01 27.40
CA GLU A 28 -69.51 -24.56 27.49
C GLU A 28 -68.14 -24.18 28.10
N ASN A 29 -67.30 -25.17 28.45
CA ASN A 29 -66.03 -24.93 29.17
C ASN A 29 -64.78 -25.58 28.55
N ARG A 30 -64.81 -25.95 27.26
CA ARG A 30 -63.58 -26.32 26.55
C ARG A 30 -62.83 -25.05 26.13
N ILE A 31 -61.69 -24.82 26.77
CA ILE A 31 -60.72 -23.79 26.38
C ILE A 31 -60.39 -24.01 24.90
N ASP A 32 -60.85 -23.11 24.03
CA ASP A 32 -60.65 -23.22 22.60
C ASP A 32 -59.19 -22.90 22.26
N PHE A 33 -58.35 -23.93 22.26
CA PHE A 33 -56.92 -23.85 21.91
C PHE A 33 -56.67 -23.31 20.50
N GLY A 34 -57.69 -23.25 19.63
CA GLY A 34 -57.63 -22.60 18.32
C GLY A 34 -57.42 -21.09 18.40
N THR A 35 -57.77 -20.45 19.52
CA THR A 35 -57.54 -19.02 19.76
C THR A 35 -56.10 -18.70 20.23
N LEU A 36 -55.44 -19.67 20.87
CA LEU A 36 -54.08 -19.53 21.40
C LEU A 36 -52.99 -19.91 20.39
N PHE A 37 -53.29 -20.84 19.46
CA PHE A 37 -52.38 -21.25 18.40
C PHE A 37 -53.11 -21.28 17.05
N PRO A 38 -53.21 -20.14 16.33
CA PRO A 38 -53.99 -20.06 15.09
C PRO A 38 -53.51 -21.07 14.05
N ALA A 39 -54.40 -21.71 13.31
CA ALA A 39 -54.05 -22.78 12.36
C ALA A 39 -53.23 -22.26 11.15
N LYS A 40 -52.61 -23.20 10.41
CA LYS A 40 -51.79 -22.88 9.22
C LYS A 40 -52.68 -22.25 8.13
N GLY A 41 -52.50 -20.95 7.87
CA GLY A 41 -53.30 -20.17 6.91
C GLY A 41 -54.05 -18.96 7.48
N ASP A 42 -53.96 -18.71 8.79
CA ASP A 42 -54.56 -17.52 9.41
C ASP A 42 -53.76 -16.23 9.12
N SER A 43 -54.48 -15.19 8.67
CA SER A 43 -54.01 -13.80 8.47
C SER A 43 -53.29 -13.16 9.67
N ARG A 44 -53.48 -13.70 10.88
CA ARG A 44 -52.86 -13.23 12.12
C ARG A 44 -51.43 -13.75 12.34
N ARG A 45 -50.96 -14.75 11.59
CA ARG A 45 -49.58 -15.23 11.68
C ARG A 45 -48.65 -14.36 10.82
N PRO A 46 -47.47 -13.95 11.34
CA PRO A 46 -46.49 -13.26 10.52
C PRO A 46 -46.02 -14.17 9.36
N PRO A 47 -45.57 -13.59 8.24
CA PRO A 47 -45.09 -14.36 7.09
C PRO A 47 -44.00 -15.37 7.47
N GLU A 48 -43.96 -16.54 6.82
CA GLU A 48 -43.01 -17.62 7.16
C GLU A 48 -41.52 -17.20 7.01
N TRP A 49 -41.24 -16.18 6.20
CA TRP A 49 -39.89 -15.62 6.05
C TRP A 49 -39.48 -14.74 7.24
N PHE A 50 -40.44 -14.19 8.00
CA PHE A 50 -40.18 -13.27 9.11
C PHE A 50 -39.43 -13.97 10.25
N GLY A 51 -39.81 -15.21 10.59
CA GLY A 51 -39.11 -15.99 11.62
C GLY A 51 -37.66 -16.33 11.22
N ARG A 52 -37.42 -16.67 9.95
CA ARG A 52 -36.07 -16.93 9.44
C ARG A 52 -35.22 -15.66 9.36
N ALA A 53 -35.82 -14.56 8.91
CA ALA A 53 -35.16 -13.25 8.88
C ALA A 53 -34.80 -12.77 10.29
N LEU A 54 -35.70 -12.91 11.26
CA LEU A 54 -35.45 -12.54 12.65
C LEU A 54 -34.36 -13.41 13.28
N LEU A 55 -34.31 -14.70 12.96
CA LEU A 55 -33.22 -15.59 13.37
C LEU A 55 -31.88 -15.15 12.76
N TYR A 56 -31.82 -14.85 11.46
CA TYR A 56 -30.60 -14.35 10.82
C TYR A 56 -30.14 -13.01 11.39
N VAL A 57 -31.07 -12.10 11.68
CA VAL A 57 -30.76 -10.81 12.31
C VAL A 57 -30.25 -11.03 13.74
N ALA A 58 -30.92 -11.88 14.54
CA ALA A 58 -30.47 -12.20 15.90
C ALA A 58 -29.08 -12.86 15.89
N LEU A 59 -28.83 -13.81 14.98
CA LEU A 59 -27.52 -14.42 14.79
C LEU A 59 -26.47 -13.38 14.41
N ALA A 60 -26.78 -12.48 13.46
CA ALA A 60 -25.88 -11.42 13.04
C ALA A 60 -25.55 -10.45 14.19
N VAL A 61 -26.54 -10.10 15.02
CA VAL A 61 -26.33 -9.25 16.21
C VAL A 61 -25.49 -9.96 17.26
N ILE A 62 -25.71 -11.26 17.49
CA ILE A 62 -24.91 -12.07 18.43
C ILE A 62 -23.46 -12.17 17.94
N VAL A 63 -23.25 -12.46 16.65
CA VAL A 63 -21.92 -12.50 16.04
C VAL A 63 -21.25 -11.13 16.12
N PHE A 64 -21.99 -10.05 15.83
CA PHE A 64 -21.48 -8.69 15.92
C PHE A 64 -21.10 -8.31 17.36
N MET A 65 -21.95 -8.57 18.35
CA MET A 65 -21.63 -8.34 19.76
C MET A 65 -20.45 -9.19 20.22
N PHE A 66 -20.37 -10.46 19.80
CA PHE A 66 -19.25 -11.33 20.11
C PHE A 66 -17.95 -10.80 19.50
N CYS A 67 -17.95 -10.41 18.22
CA CYS A 67 -16.81 -9.79 17.55
C CYS A 67 -16.42 -8.47 18.22
N TRP A 68 -17.37 -7.60 18.56
CA TRP A 68 -17.12 -6.32 19.21
C TRP A 68 -16.53 -6.49 20.61
N ARG A 69 -17.11 -7.40 21.41
CA ARG A 69 -16.66 -7.69 22.77
C ARG A 69 -15.29 -8.36 22.78
N SER A 70 -15.04 -9.27 21.83
CA SER A 70 -13.79 -10.00 21.70
C SER A 70 -12.71 -9.21 20.95
N TRP A 71 -13.06 -8.09 20.33
CA TRP A 71 -12.10 -7.27 19.57
C TRP A 71 -10.92 -6.82 20.44
N GLY A 72 -11.18 -6.49 21.71
CA GLY A 72 -10.11 -6.13 22.65
C GLY A 72 -9.06 -7.23 22.80
N ASP A 73 -9.49 -8.47 22.99
CA ASP A 73 -8.60 -9.62 23.21
C ASP A 73 -7.99 -10.15 21.90
N ILE A 74 -8.76 -10.09 20.80
CA ILE A 74 -8.34 -10.55 19.47
C ILE A 74 -7.39 -9.53 18.80
N SER A 75 -7.43 -8.25 19.20
CA SER A 75 -6.60 -7.20 18.60
C SER A 75 -5.11 -7.55 18.62
N TYR A 76 -4.62 -8.13 19.72
CA TYR A 76 -3.23 -8.58 19.85
C TYR A 76 -2.91 -9.73 18.88
N LEU A 77 -3.79 -10.73 18.75
CA LEU A 77 -3.61 -11.82 17.79
C LEU A 77 -3.63 -11.32 16.34
N VAL A 78 -4.52 -10.39 16.02
CA VAL A 78 -4.58 -9.77 14.69
C VAL A 78 -3.30 -9.00 14.41
N LEU A 79 -2.79 -8.24 15.38
CA LEU A 79 -1.54 -7.51 15.27
C LEU A 79 -0.36 -8.48 15.06
N ASP A 80 -0.28 -9.57 15.83
CA ASP A 80 0.76 -10.60 15.67
C ASP A 80 0.71 -11.26 14.28
N ILE A 81 -0.49 -11.54 13.76
CA ILE A 81 -0.68 -12.07 12.40
C ILE A 81 -0.21 -11.05 11.36
N ILE A 82 -0.53 -9.76 11.55
CA ILE A 82 -0.08 -8.69 10.65
C ILE A 82 1.46 -8.60 10.68
N ILE A 83 2.09 -8.51 11.86
CA ILE A 83 3.55 -8.50 11.99
C ILE A 83 4.16 -9.72 11.30
N SER A 84 3.59 -10.90 11.52
CA SER A 84 4.03 -12.16 10.92
C SER A 84 3.92 -12.15 9.40
N LEU A 85 2.84 -11.58 8.85
CA LEU A 85 2.65 -11.39 7.41
C LEU A 85 3.72 -10.45 6.85
N PHE A 86 4.03 -9.35 7.54
CA PHE A 86 5.07 -8.42 7.14
C PHE A 86 6.46 -9.05 7.15
N LEU A 87 6.77 -9.80 8.21
CA LEU A 87 8.01 -10.54 8.31
C LEU A 87 8.12 -11.58 7.18
N ALA A 88 7.03 -12.31 6.90
CA ALA A 88 6.98 -13.25 5.78
C ALA A 88 7.20 -12.57 4.42
N LEU A 89 6.62 -11.39 4.20
CA LEU A 89 6.79 -10.62 2.96
C LEU A 89 8.19 -10.01 2.84
N ALA A 90 8.76 -9.48 3.92
CA ALA A 90 10.10 -8.90 3.93
C ALA A 90 11.18 -9.96 3.63
N VAL A 91 10.96 -11.20 4.07
CA VAL A 91 11.88 -12.32 3.87
C VAL A 91 11.63 -13.03 2.53
N GLU A 92 10.48 -12.83 1.87
CA GLU A 92 10.12 -13.48 0.60
C GLU A 92 11.20 -13.34 -0.50
N PRO A 93 11.89 -12.20 -0.71
CA PRO A 93 12.94 -12.11 -1.73
C PRO A 93 14.10 -13.06 -1.46
N LEU A 94 14.47 -13.27 -0.18
CA LEU A 94 15.46 -14.28 0.21
C LEU A 94 14.93 -15.70 -0.06
N VAL A 95 13.66 -15.97 0.28
CA VAL A 95 13.02 -17.28 0.04
C VAL A 95 12.99 -17.61 -1.44
N VAL A 96 12.57 -16.67 -2.28
CA VAL A 96 12.50 -16.85 -3.73
C VAL A 96 13.90 -17.05 -4.31
N ALA A 97 14.90 -16.32 -3.83
CA ALA A 97 16.28 -16.54 -4.23
C ALA A 97 16.76 -17.96 -3.89
N LEU A 98 16.51 -18.46 -2.68
CA LEU A 98 16.85 -19.83 -2.26
C LEU A 98 16.09 -20.89 -3.08
N VAL A 99 14.80 -20.68 -3.33
CA VAL A 99 13.98 -21.57 -4.17
C VAL A 99 14.50 -21.60 -5.61
N ALA A 100 14.93 -20.46 -6.16
CA ALA A 100 15.55 -20.41 -7.49
C ALA A 100 16.88 -21.20 -7.56
N HIS A 101 17.59 -21.36 -6.43
CA HIS A 101 18.76 -22.23 -6.30
C HIS A 101 18.41 -23.70 -6.02
N GLY A 102 17.14 -24.09 -6.13
CA GLY A 102 16.69 -25.49 -6.02
C GLY A 102 16.21 -25.92 -4.64
N TRP A 103 16.10 -25.02 -3.65
CA TRP A 103 15.62 -25.37 -2.33
C TRP A 103 14.10 -25.57 -2.31
N LYS A 104 13.61 -26.56 -1.54
CA LYS A 104 12.17 -26.71 -1.27
C LYS A 104 11.68 -25.47 -0.51
N ARG A 105 10.53 -24.92 -0.90
CA ARG A 105 10.00 -23.66 -0.34
C ARG A 105 9.90 -23.63 1.19
N GLY A 106 9.52 -24.75 1.82
CA GLY A 106 9.49 -24.87 3.27
C GLY A 106 10.88 -24.68 3.91
N VAL A 107 11.90 -25.33 3.36
CA VAL A 107 13.28 -25.21 3.86
C VAL A 107 13.84 -23.81 3.59
N ALA A 108 13.57 -23.25 2.40
CA ALA A 108 13.97 -21.88 2.07
C ALA A 108 13.40 -20.84 3.05
N SER A 109 12.10 -20.95 3.39
CA SER A 109 11.43 -20.09 4.39
C SER A 109 12.02 -20.25 5.79
N ALA A 110 12.25 -21.50 6.23
CA ALA A 110 12.86 -21.75 7.54
C ALA A 110 14.27 -21.15 7.63
N VAL A 111 15.12 -21.39 6.63
CA VAL A 111 16.50 -20.90 6.63
C VAL A 111 16.56 -19.37 6.54
N SER A 112 15.69 -18.73 5.77
CA SER A 112 15.68 -17.28 5.67
C SER A 112 15.21 -16.62 6.97
N LEU A 113 14.18 -17.17 7.65
CA LEU A 113 13.73 -16.67 8.95
C LEU A 113 14.76 -16.91 10.05
N VAL A 114 15.34 -18.11 10.11
CA VAL A 114 16.42 -18.43 11.05
C VAL A 114 17.64 -17.55 10.77
N GLY A 115 17.99 -17.31 9.51
CA GLY A 115 19.09 -16.42 9.14
C GLY A 115 18.90 -15.00 9.70
N VAL A 116 17.71 -14.41 9.52
CA VAL A 116 17.39 -13.10 10.12
C VAL A 116 17.41 -13.16 11.65
N ALA A 117 16.82 -14.20 12.26
CA ALA A 117 16.82 -14.36 13.71
C ALA A 117 18.23 -14.51 14.30
N VAL A 118 19.13 -15.21 13.60
CA VAL A 118 20.54 -15.34 13.98
C VAL A 118 21.26 -14.00 13.88
N VAL A 119 21.07 -13.24 12.80
CA VAL A 119 21.67 -11.91 12.66
C VAL A 119 21.21 -10.99 13.79
N VAL A 120 19.91 -10.93 14.07
CA VAL A 120 19.36 -10.13 15.18
C VAL A 120 19.87 -10.63 16.53
N GLY A 121 19.88 -11.95 16.76
CA GLY A 121 20.36 -12.55 18.00
C GLY A 121 21.85 -12.28 18.24
N VAL A 122 22.69 -12.31 17.20
CA VAL A 122 24.11 -11.93 17.28
C VAL A 122 24.25 -10.45 17.61
N LEU A 123 23.50 -9.56 16.94
CA LEU A 123 23.53 -8.12 17.25
C LEU A 123 23.08 -7.84 18.68
N LEU A 124 22.02 -8.48 19.18
CA LEU A 124 21.57 -8.35 20.57
C LEU A 124 22.57 -8.93 21.56
N THR A 125 23.28 -10.00 21.21
CA THR A 125 24.32 -10.56 22.09
C THR A 125 25.52 -9.65 22.18
N LEU A 126 25.98 -9.09 21.05
CA LEU A 126 27.14 -8.21 21.00
C LEU A 126 26.86 -6.82 21.58
N PHE A 127 25.70 -6.24 21.26
CA PHE A 127 25.39 -4.85 21.54
C PHE A 127 24.20 -4.65 22.47
N GLY A 128 23.42 -5.68 22.83
CA GLY A 128 22.18 -5.53 23.58
C GLY A 128 22.36 -4.93 24.97
N ASN A 129 23.36 -5.39 25.73
CA ASN A 129 23.65 -4.79 27.04
C ASN A 129 24.08 -3.31 26.89
N MET A 130 24.94 -3.01 25.92
CA MET A 130 25.38 -1.64 25.65
C MET A 130 24.21 -0.76 25.19
N PHE A 131 23.32 -1.26 24.33
CA PHE A 131 22.12 -0.58 23.89
C PHE A 131 21.23 -0.20 25.07
N VAL A 132 20.93 -1.16 25.97
CA VAL A 132 20.11 -0.92 27.16
C VAL A 132 20.76 0.13 28.07
N GLN A 133 22.07 0.03 28.32
CA GLN A 133 22.80 1.01 29.12
C GLN A 133 22.76 2.41 28.49
N GLN A 134 23.00 2.52 27.18
CA GLN A 134 22.94 3.79 26.46
C GLN A 134 21.52 4.37 26.43
N MET A 135 20.48 3.54 26.29
CA MET A 135 19.08 3.96 26.37
C MET A 135 18.73 4.52 27.76
N ILE A 136 19.11 3.82 28.84
CA ILE A 136 18.89 4.29 30.22
C ILE A 136 19.62 5.62 30.44
N ALA A 137 20.87 5.73 30.00
CA ALA A 137 21.64 6.95 30.13
C ALA A 137 21.06 8.11 29.31
N MET A 138 20.55 7.84 28.10
CA MET A 138 19.85 8.82 27.27
C MET A 138 18.62 9.38 27.97
N VAL A 139 17.77 8.50 28.54
CA VAL A 139 16.57 8.92 29.30
C VAL A 139 16.93 9.74 30.54
N ARG A 140 17.97 9.32 31.27
CA ARG A 140 18.48 10.09 32.44
C ARG A 140 19.10 11.43 32.05
N GLY A 141 19.58 11.57 30.81
CA GLY A 141 20.12 12.81 30.26
C GLY A 141 19.07 13.82 29.79
N LEU A 142 17.81 13.39 29.58
CA LEU A 142 16.74 14.25 29.07
C LEU A 142 16.47 15.51 29.92
N PRO A 143 16.41 15.45 31.27
CA PRO A 143 16.21 16.65 32.09
C PRO A 143 17.31 17.70 31.90
N ALA A 144 18.57 17.26 31.82
CA ALA A 144 19.70 18.16 31.60
C ALA A 144 19.63 18.81 30.21
N MET A 145 19.27 18.02 29.19
CA MET A 145 19.07 18.54 27.83
C MET A 145 17.92 19.55 27.76
N TYR A 146 16.81 19.30 28.47
CA TYR A 146 15.69 20.24 28.57
C TYR A 146 16.12 21.55 29.22
N GLY A 147 16.90 21.48 30.31
CA GLY A 147 17.44 22.66 30.97
C GLY A 147 18.28 23.54 30.03
N GLN A 148 19.15 22.92 29.23
CA GLN A 148 19.98 23.66 28.25
C GLN A 148 19.15 24.28 27.13
N ILE A 149 18.15 23.56 26.60
CA ILE A 149 17.25 24.09 25.58
C ILE A 149 16.47 25.29 26.13
N ARG A 150 15.99 25.20 27.37
CA ARG A 150 15.33 26.31 28.06
C ARG A 150 16.27 27.51 28.20
N GLU A 151 17.49 27.30 28.68
CA GLU A 151 18.46 28.39 28.87
C GLU A 151 18.80 29.07 27.53
N PHE A 152 18.96 28.30 26.45
CA PHE A 152 19.16 28.85 25.11
C PHE A 152 17.96 29.69 24.63
N VAL A 153 16.74 29.23 24.88
CA VAL A 153 15.51 29.95 24.50
C VAL A 153 15.30 31.18 25.38
N ASP A 154 15.54 31.11 26.69
CA ASP A 154 15.47 32.27 27.59
C ASP A 154 16.50 33.35 27.18
N GLN A 155 17.64 32.96 26.58
CA GLN A 155 18.65 33.89 26.06
C GLN A 155 18.29 34.52 24.71
N HIS A 156 17.55 33.83 23.84
CA HIS A 156 17.33 34.25 22.43
C HIS A 156 15.87 34.56 22.07
N ALA A 157 14.92 34.24 22.95
CA ALA A 157 13.50 34.47 22.74
C ALA A 157 12.82 35.00 24.00
N THR A 158 11.80 35.84 23.83
CA THR A 158 10.97 36.36 24.92
C THR A 158 9.99 35.31 25.49
N PHE A 159 10.06 34.06 25.02
CA PHE A 159 9.16 32.98 25.39
C PHE A 159 9.72 32.18 26.57
N LYS A 160 9.05 32.25 27.72
CA LYS A 160 9.42 31.43 28.90
C LYS A 160 8.88 30.01 28.74
N MET A 161 9.77 29.04 28.62
CA MET A 161 9.38 27.63 28.62
C MET A 161 8.84 27.21 30.01
N PRO A 162 7.87 26.28 30.07
CA PRO A 162 7.39 25.72 31.33
C PRO A 162 8.51 25.06 32.13
N GLU A 163 8.44 25.11 33.46
CA GLU A 163 9.35 24.33 34.30
C GLU A 163 8.90 22.87 34.32
N ILE A 164 9.54 22.03 33.51
CA ILE A 164 9.26 20.60 33.51
C ILE A 164 10.36 19.89 34.27
N SER A 165 10.41 20.16 35.58
CA SER A 165 11.38 19.55 36.51
C SER A 165 11.23 18.04 36.63
N ASN A 166 10.04 17.51 36.30
CA ASN A 166 9.73 16.08 36.43
C ASN A 166 9.69 15.32 35.11
N LEU A 167 9.98 15.92 33.94
CA LEU A 167 9.81 15.27 32.63
C LEU A 167 10.60 13.96 32.53
N GLY A 168 11.87 13.96 32.93
CA GLY A 168 12.69 12.76 32.90
C GLY A 168 12.31 11.74 33.96
N MET A 169 11.81 12.16 35.13
CA MET A 169 11.34 11.24 36.18
C MET A 169 9.96 10.67 35.85
N GLU A 170 9.09 11.42 35.19
CA GLU A 170 7.76 11.00 34.75
C GLU A 170 7.85 10.12 33.52
N ILE A 171 8.71 10.48 32.55
CA ILE A 171 9.11 9.58 31.46
C ILE A 171 9.75 8.34 32.07
N PHE A 172 10.76 8.46 32.94
CA PHE A 172 11.42 7.30 33.55
C PHE A 172 10.45 6.46 34.36
N ASN A 173 9.50 7.04 35.09
CA ASN A 173 8.49 6.28 35.84
C ASN A 173 7.49 5.59 34.90
N ASN A 174 7.01 6.23 33.83
CA ASN A 174 6.15 5.60 32.83
C ASN A 174 6.88 4.55 31.99
N ILE A 175 8.17 4.79 31.72
CA ILE A 175 9.07 3.88 31.03
C ILE A 175 9.38 2.68 31.91
N GLN A 176 9.69 2.95 33.16
CA GLN A 176 9.92 1.94 34.18
C GLN A 176 8.65 1.16 34.41
N THR A 177 7.46 1.72 34.52
CA THR A 177 6.23 0.94 34.78
C THR A 177 5.68 0.18 33.58
N SER A 178 5.95 0.58 32.33
CA SER A 178 5.23 0.00 31.16
C SER A 178 6.08 -0.79 30.17
N TRP A 179 7.41 -0.67 30.16
CA TRP A 179 8.28 -1.49 29.30
C TRP A 179 9.54 -1.94 30.01
N VAL A 180 10.12 -1.16 30.94
CA VAL A 180 11.35 -1.57 31.65
C VAL A 180 11.08 -2.40 32.91
N THR A 181 9.97 -2.27 33.65
CA THR A 181 9.61 -3.24 34.71
C THR A 181 8.94 -4.47 34.13
N ASP A 182 8.17 -4.34 33.05
CA ASP A 182 7.66 -5.49 32.32
C ASP A 182 8.77 -6.26 31.58
N PHE A 183 9.82 -5.59 31.09
CA PHE A 183 10.94 -6.26 30.44
C PHE A 183 12.06 -6.61 31.42
N ALA A 184 12.53 -5.72 32.29
CA ALA A 184 13.58 -6.01 33.27
C ALA A 184 13.06 -6.66 34.56
N GLY A 185 11.89 -6.28 35.07
CA GLY A 185 11.28 -6.96 36.23
C GLY A 185 10.83 -8.38 35.87
N THR A 186 10.18 -8.56 34.72
CA THR A 186 9.76 -9.88 34.26
C THR A 186 10.90 -10.70 33.64
N ALA A 187 11.94 -10.11 33.03
CA ALA A 187 13.09 -10.88 32.51
C ALA A 187 14.24 -11.11 33.50
N MET A 188 14.47 -10.23 34.49
CA MET A 188 15.54 -10.46 35.49
C MET A 188 15.06 -11.24 36.72
N SER A 189 13.76 -11.30 37.03
CA SER A 189 13.27 -11.96 38.25
C SER A 189 12.30 -13.14 38.05
N THR A 190 11.75 -13.35 36.84
CA THR A 190 10.78 -14.42 36.61
C THR A 190 11.11 -15.20 35.33
N VAL A 191 11.42 -16.50 35.46
CA VAL A 191 11.53 -17.43 34.32
C VAL A 191 10.31 -17.31 33.38
N GLY A 192 9.13 -16.98 33.93
CA GLY A 192 7.89 -16.74 33.21
C GLY A 192 7.90 -15.56 32.23
N GLY A 193 8.66 -14.48 32.47
CA GLY A 193 8.69 -13.33 31.54
C GLY A 193 9.48 -13.60 30.28
N LEU A 194 10.69 -14.15 30.47
CA LEU A 194 11.49 -14.67 29.36
C LEU A 194 10.73 -15.76 28.58
N PHE A 195 10.04 -16.65 29.29
CA PHE A 195 9.24 -17.70 28.68
C PHE A 195 8.09 -17.13 27.84
N SER A 196 7.31 -16.18 28.36
CA SER A 196 6.23 -15.54 27.62
C SER A 196 6.73 -14.76 26.40
N PHE A 197 7.85 -14.05 26.51
CA PHE A 197 8.49 -13.38 25.36
C PHE A 197 8.93 -14.38 24.29
N LEU A 198 9.58 -15.48 24.69
CA LEU A 198 10.00 -16.53 23.76
C LEU A 198 8.81 -17.22 23.10
N LEU A 199 7.71 -17.44 23.83
CA LEU A 199 6.47 -17.99 23.26
C LEU A 199 5.82 -17.03 22.26
N ASN A 200 5.76 -15.73 22.56
CA ASN A 200 5.22 -14.75 21.62
C ASN A 200 6.10 -14.64 20.37
N LEU A 201 7.42 -14.53 20.55
CA LEU A 201 8.38 -14.52 19.44
C LEU A 201 8.28 -15.79 18.60
N MET A 202 8.19 -16.96 19.23
CA MET A 202 7.99 -18.23 18.53
C MET A 202 6.69 -18.22 17.74
N THR A 203 5.59 -17.70 18.32
CA THR A 203 4.28 -17.61 17.66
C THR A 203 4.36 -16.75 16.40
N VAL A 204 5.00 -15.58 16.48
CA VAL A 204 5.21 -14.68 15.34
C VAL A 204 6.08 -15.34 14.26
N VAL A 205 7.21 -15.93 14.65
CA VAL A 205 8.14 -16.59 13.72
C VAL A 205 7.49 -17.81 13.06
N MET A 206 6.74 -18.63 13.81
CA MET A 206 6.02 -19.78 13.27
C MET A 206 4.90 -19.35 12.33
N THR A 207 4.14 -18.32 12.70
CA THR A 207 3.07 -17.78 11.83
C THR A 207 3.67 -17.24 10.54
N ALA A 208 4.77 -16.47 10.61
CA ALA A 208 5.49 -15.98 9.44
C ALA A 208 6.02 -17.15 8.57
N TYR A 209 6.57 -18.19 9.21
CA TYR A 209 7.04 -19.39 8.54
C TYR A 209 5.92 -20.08 7.77
N TYR A 210 4.76 -20.33 8.41
CA TYR A 210 3.62 -20.97 7.77
C TYR A 210 3.07 -20.12 6.62
N ILE A 211 2.95 -18.80 6.79
CA ILE A 211 2.51 -17.89 5.72
C ILE A 211 3.47 -17.95 4.53
N SER A 212 4.78 -17.80 4.76
CA SER A 212 5.78 -17.81 3.69
C SER A 212 5.90 -19.18 3.00
N ALA A 213 5.91 -20.27 3.77
CA ALA A 213 6.01 -21.63 3.25
C ALA A 213 4.73 -22.06 2.49
N ALA A 214 3.55 -21.69 3.00
CA ALA A 214 2.27 -22.03 2.41
C ALA A 214 1.82 -21.07 1.29
N GLY A 215 2.60 -20.03 0.95
CA GLY A 215 2.25 -19.03 -0.06
C GLY A 215 1.57 -19.59 -1.35
N PRO A 216 2.11 -20.62 -2.03
CA PRO A 216 1.50 -21.17 -3.22
C PRO A 216 0.20 -21.93 -2.94
N LYS A 217 0.10 -22.58 -1.78
CA LYS A 217 -1.12 -23.28 -1.35
C LYS A 217 -2.23 -22.27 -1.03
N LEU A 218 -1.89 -21.17 -0.35
CA LEU A 218 -2.81 -20.06 -0.08
C LEU A 218 -3.36 -19.47 -1.39
N ARG A 219 -2.47 -19.14 -2.34
CA ARG A 219 -2.89 -18.64 -3.67
C ARG A 219 -3.86 -19.60 -4.37
N ARG A 220 -3.57 -20.91 -4.35
CA ARG A 220 -4.44 -21.94 -4.94
C ARG A 220 -5.80 -22.02 -4.24
N SER A 221 -5.82 -21.96 -2.91
CA SER A 221 -7.07 -21.98 -2.13
C SER A 221 -7.99 -20.81 -2.49
N PHE A 222 -7.44 -19.59 -2.60
CA PHE A 222 -8.25 -18.43 -3.01
C PHE A 222 -8.74 -18.53 -4.47
N CYS A 223 -7.94 -19.12 -5.36
CA CYS A 223 -8.36 -19.33 -6.75
C CYS A 223 -9.55 -20.27 -6.89
N GLN A 224 -9.75 -21.21 -5.96
CA GLN A 224 -10.87 -22.17 -5.99
C GLN A 224 -12.25 -21.49 -5.83
N TRP A 225 -12.30 -20.29 -5.27
CA TRP A 225 -13.55 -19.51 -5.13
C TRP A 225 -13.80 -18.55 -6.29
N LEU A 226 -12.90 -18.48 -7.26
CA LEU A 226 -12.95 -17.56 -8.39
C LEU A 226 -13.26 -18.29 -9.70
N ALA A 227 -14.04 -17.65 -10.57
CA ALA A 227 -14.28 -18.16 -11.92
C ALA A 227 -12.97 -18.26 -12.74
N PRO A 228 -12.83 -19.22 -13.68
CA PRO A 228 -11.57 -19.48 -14.40
C PRO A 228 -10.95 -18.25 -15.09
N ASN A 229 -11.78 -17.40 -15.70
CA ASN A 229 -11.33 -16.17 -16.36
C ASN A 229 -10.77 -15.12 -15.38
N THR A 230 -11.26 -15.12 -14.14
CA THR A 230 -10.81 -14.21 -13.08
C THR A 230 -9.55 -14.72 -12.38
N GLN A 231 -9.33 -16.05 -12.34
CA GLN A 231 -8.16 -16.65 -11.68
C GLN A 231 -6.83 -16.13 -12.26
N ARG A 232 -6.71 -16.00 -13.60
CA ARG A 232 -5.48 -15.49 -14.23
C ARG A 232 -5.18 -14.05 -13.81
N ARG A 233 -6.20 -13.18 -13.83
CA ARG A 233 -6.06 -11.78 -13.39
C ARG A 233 -5.71 -11.68 -11.91
N PHE A 234 -6.39 -12.47 -11.08
CA PHE A 234 -6.11 -12.52 -9.64
C PHE A 234 -4.68 -12.98 -9.35
N LEU A 235 -4.18 -14.02 -10.01
CA LEU A 235 -2.81 -14.51 -9.82
C LEU A 235 -1.75 -13.50 -10.26
N LEU A 236 -1.99 -12.78 -11.37
CA LEU A 236 -1.12 -11.69 -11.81
C LEU A 236 -1.09 -10.59 -10.76
N VAL A 237 -2.24 -10.08 -10.36
CA VAL A 237 -2.37 -9.01 -9.36
C VAL A 237 -1.74 -9.41 -8.03
N TRP A 238 -2.00 -10.63 -7.56
CA TRP A 238 -1.39 -11.16 -6.34
C TRP A 238 0.14 -11.17 -6.44
N THR A 239 0.68 -11.68 -7.55
CA THR A 239 2.13 -11.82 -7.73
C THR A 239 2.80 -10.45 -7.83
N VAL A 240 2.17 -9.51 -8.53
CA VAL A 240 2.65 -8.12 -8.64
C VAL A 240 2.59 -7.41 -7.28
N ALA A 241 1.46 -7.45 -6.58
CA ALA A 241 1.31 -6.82 -5.28
C ALA A 241 2.30 -7.40 -4.25
N GLN A 242 2.39 -8.72 -4.18
CA GLN A 242 3.35 -9.39 -3.29
C GLN A 242 4.79 -9.01 -3.63
N GLY A 243 5.15 -8.97 -4.92
CA GLY A 243 6.49 -8.54 -5.38
C GLY A 243 6.80 -7.10 -4.98
N GLN A 244 5.86 -6.17 -5.17
CA GLN A 244 6.05 -4.77 -4.80
C GLN A 244 6.21 -4.59 -3.28
N ILE A 245 5.33 -5.20 -2.48
CA ILE A 245 5.40 -5.09 -1.02
C ILE A 245 6.70 -5.72 -0.48
N SER A 246 7.02 -6.93 -0.93
CA SER A 246 8.23 -7.64 -0.47
C SER A 246 9.52 -6.90 -0.86
N SER A 247 9.62 -6.44 -2.11
CA SER A 247 10.77 -5.67 -2.59
C SER A 247 10.89 -4.32 -1.87
N PHE A 248 9.78 -3.64 -1.59
CA PHE A 248 9.78 -2.39 -0.83
C PHE A 248 10.30 -2.61 0.59
N LEU A 249 9.73 -3.58 1.32
CA LEU A 249 10.14 -3.88 2.69
C LEU A 249 11.61 -4.28 2.76
N PHE A 250 12.04 -5.18 1.86
CA PHE A 250 13.43 -5.63 1.79
C PHE A 250 14.40 -4.48 1.49
N SER A 251 14.07 -3.62 0.53
CA SER A 251 14.90 -2.45 0.19
C SER A 251 15.01 -1.49 1.37
N ARG A 252 13.89 -1.20 2.05
CA ARG A 252 13.89 -0.30 3.22
C ARG A 252 14.62 -0.88 4.42
N SER A 253 14.52 -2.19 4.66
CA SER A 253 15.33 -2.85 5.68
C SER A 253 16.83 -2.73 5.41
N ILE A 254 17.27 -2.89 4.16
CA ILE A 254 18.69 -2.72 3.80
C ILE A 254 19.12 -1.27 3.96
N LEU A 255 18.34 -0.31 3.43
CA LEU A 255 18.64 1.12 3.60
C LEU A 255 18.69 1.51 5.08
N ALA A 256 17.80 0.97 5.91
CA ALA A 256 17.75 1.27 7.34
C ALA A 256 18.99 0.74 8.04
N LEU A 257 19.46 -0.45 7.67
CA LEU A 257 20.69 -1.04 8.18
C LEU A 257 21.92 -0.23 7.77
N ILE A 258 22.01 0.19 6.51
CA ILE A 258 23.11 1.03 6.01
C ILE A 258 23.10 2.38 6.74
N ASN A 259 21.94 3.03 6.83
CA ASN A 259 21.79 4.31 7.53
C ASN A 259 22.19 4.19 9.01
N ALA A 260 21.63 3.21 9.72
CA ALA A 260 21.96 2.99 11.12
C ALA A 260 23.45 2.70 11.31
N THR A 261 24.10 1.95 10.42
CA THR A 261 25.53 1.65 10.50
C THR A 261 26.38 2.89 10.24
N CYS A 262 26.10 3.64 9.16
CA CYS A 262 26.82 4.87 8.84
C CYS A 262 26.66 5.92 9.93
N THR A 263 25.44 6.10 10.45
CA THR A 263 25.15 7.04 11.53
C THR A 263 25.82 6.60 12.83
N ALA A 264 25.84 5.31 13.16
CA ALA A 264 26.53 4.79 14.34
C ALA A 264 28.03 5.09 14.30
N ILE A 265 28.69 4.77 13.17
CA ILE A 265 30.12 5.02 12.97
C ILE A 265 30.42 6.53 13.09
N PHE A 266 29.60 7.38 12.47
CA PHE A 266 29.82 8.82 12.51
C PHE A 266 29.66 9.42 13.92
N LEU A 267 28.61 9.02 14.64
CA LEU A 267 28.39 9.45 16.02
C LEU A 267 29.47 8.93 16.97
N GLU A 268 29.98 7.71 16.75
CA GLU A 268 31.08 7.14 17.50
C GLU A 268 32.39 7.90 17.27
N ILE A 269 32.71 8.28 16.02
CA ILE A 269 33.89 9.10 15.68
C ILE A 269 33.83 10.46 16.36
N LEU A 270 32.66 11.11 16.36
CA LEU A 270 32.45 12.37 17.09
C LEU A 270 32.34 12.17 18.60
N HIS A 271 32.36 10.92 19.07
CA HIS A 271 32.19 10.51 20.45
C HIS A 271 30.94 11.15 21.10
N VAL A 272 29.85 11.21 20.32
CA VAL A 272 28.53 11.61 20.81
C VAL A 272 27.99 10.47 21.67
N PRO A 273 27.51 10.75 22.90
CA PRO A 273 26.94 9.71 23.74
C PRO A 273 25.66 9.14 23.11
N TYR A 274 25.33 7.90 23.48
CA TYR A 274 24.12 7.22 23.01
C TYR A 274 24.09 6.97 21.49
N TRP A 275 25.27 6.88 20.86
CA TRP A 275 25.42 6.69 19.42
C TRP A 275 24.64 5.49 18.89
N LEU A 276 24.56 4.38 19.64
CA LEU A 276 23.91 3.15 19.19
C LEU A 276 22.38 3.30 19.10
N PRO A 277 21.66 3.66 20.18
CA PRO A 277 20.22 3.88 20.09
C PRO A 277 19.84 5.05 19.18
N LEU A 278 20.64 6.13 19.14
CA LEU A 278 20.39 7.26 18.25
C LEU A 278 20.51 6.85 16.77
N ALA A 279 21.53 6.06 16.42
CA ALA A 279 21.72 5.60 15.06
C ALA A 279 20.66 4.58 14.62
N LEU A 280 20.28 3.64 15.50
CA LEU A 280 19.19 2.71 15.23
C LEU A 280 17.86 3.45 15.04
N PHE A 281 17.56 4.42 15.91
CA PHE A 281 16.38 5.26 15.77
C PHE A 281 16.40 6.03 14.45
N CYS A 282 17.52 6.70 14.13
CA CYS A 282 17.68 7.45 12.89
C CYS A 282 17.46 6.57 11.66
N GLY A 283 18.12 5.41 11.58
CA GLY A 283 18.02 4.49 10.44
C GLY A 283 16.62 3.90 10.26
N VAL A 284 15.95 3.48 11.34
CA VAL A 284 14.61 2.90 11.25
C VAL A 284 13.58 3.98 10.90
N VAL A 285 13.58 5.10 11.62
CA VAL A 285 12.58 6.16 11.45
C VAL A 285 12.72 6.82 10.08
N SER A 286 13.95 7.06 9.62
CA SER A 286 14.21 7.66 8.31
C SER A 286 13.65 6.81 7.16
N GLN A 287 13.70 5.49 7.25
CA GLN A 287 13.28 4.62 6.15
C GLN A 287 11.82 4.23 6.14
N PHE A 288 11.25 4.06 7.34
CA PHE A 288 9.93 3.50 7.50
C PHE A 288 8.84 4.56 7.73
N ILE A 289 9.22 5.81 8.01
CA ILE A 289 8.28 6.95 8.04
C ILE A 289 8.48 7.79 6.78
N PRO A 290 7.57 7.73 5.79
CA PRO A 290 7.68 8.52 4.56
C PRO A 290 7.67 10.03 4.84
N THR A 291 8.38 10.79 4.00
CA THR A 291 8.49 12.27 3.95
C THR A 291 9.04 12.95 5.20
N VAL A 292 8.60 12.57 6.39
CA VAL A 292 8.95 13.18 7.67
C VAL A 292 10.04 12.40 8.42
N GLY A 293 10.24 11.12 8.08
CA GLY A 293 11.13 10.22 8.79
C GLY A 293 12.57 10.70 8.89
N THR A 294 13.17 11.19 7.80
CA THR A 294 14.54 11.72 7.84
C THR A 294 14.65 12.93 8.77
N TYR A 295 13.65 13.81 8.80
CA TYR A 295 13.68 14.99 9.66
C TYR A 295 13.56 14.60 11.13
N ILE A 296 12.62 13.73 11.48
CA ILE A 296 12.44 13.25 12.87
C ILE A 296 13.62 12.38 13.30
N GLY A 297 14.02 11.44 12.45
CA GLY A 297 15.12 10.52 12.70
C GLY A 297 16.47 11.22 12.83
N GLY A 298 16.70 12.30 12.05
CA GLY A 298 17.90 13.11 12.10
C GLY A 298 17.89 14.18 13.20
N ALA A 299 16.73 14.66 13.62
CA ALA A 299 16.61 15.66 14.67
C ALA A 299 17.15 15.16 16.02
N LEU A 300 16.84 13.91 16.40
CA LEU A 300 17.24 13.37 17.70
C LEU A 300 18.78 13.30 17.85
N PRO A 301 19.55 12.72 16.91
CA PRO A 301 21.02 12.74 16.97
C PRO A 301 21.62 14.15 17.00
N VAL A 302 21.08 15.09 16.21
CA VAL A 302 21.53 16.48 16.19
C VAL A 302 21.31 17.16 17.54
N LEU A 303 20.15 16.92 18.15
CA LEU A 303 19.79 17.50 19.45
C LEU A 303 20.71 16.99 20.57
N PHE A 304 20.97 15.68 20.62
CA PHE A 304 21.88 15.11 21.62
C PHE A 304 23.35 15.48 21.37
N ALA A 305 23.76 15.62 20.10
CA ALA A 305 25.09 16.16 19.79
C ALA A 305 25.23 17.61 20.30
N TRP A 306 24.20 18.43 20.12
CA TRP A 306 24.19 19.81 20.65
C TRP A 306 24.28 19.83 22.17
N GLY A 307 23.39 19.10 22.86
CA GLY A 307 23.27 19.16 24.32
C GLY A 307 24.46 18.57 25.09
N ASN A 308 25.23 17.67 24.47
CA ASN A 308 26.34 16.99 25.15
C ASN A 308 27.72 17.50 24.74
N ARG A 309 27.86 18.02 23.51
CA ARG A 309 29.16 18.40 22.92
C ARG A 309 29.24 19.85 22.46
N GLY A 310 28.11 20.54 22.34
CA GLY A 310 28.01 21.91 21.86
C GLY A 310 27.58 22.02 20.39
N TRP A 311 27.35 23.27 19.95
CA TRP A 311 26.69 23.57 18.67
C TRP A 311 27.50 23.14 17.44
N THR A 312 28.84 23.13 17.52
CA THR A 312 29.72 22.72 16.42
C THR A 312 29.51 21.26 16.04
N TYR A 313 29.34 20.38 17.03
CA TYR A 313 29.07 18.96 16.81
C TYR A 313 27.66 18.74 16.26
N ALA A 314 26.69 19.54 16.69
CA ALA A 314 25.33 19.51 16.15
C ALA A 314 25.32 19.84 14.65
N VAL A 315 26.06 20.87 14.25
CA VAL A 315 26.22 21.25 12.83
C VAL A 315 26.94 20.15 12.06
N ALA A 316 27.98 19.54 12.62
CA ALA A 316 28.69 18.43 11.98
C ALA A 316 27.77 17.22 11.73
N VAL A 317 26.94 16.85 12.72
CA VAL A 317 25.93 15.78 12.57
C VAL A 317 24.86 16.15 11.55
N LEU A 318 24.39 17.39 11.56
CA LEU A 318 23.41 17.87 10.58
C LEU A 318 23.96 17.80 9.14
N VAL A 319 25.19 18.28 8.93
CA VAL A 319 25.86 18.22 7.62
C VAL A 319 26.04 16.78 7.18
N PHE A 320 26.45 15.88 8.09
CA PHE A 320 26.55 14.45 7.79
C PHE A 320 25.20 13.86 7.35
N ILE A 321 24.12 14.12 8.08
CA ILE A 321 22.78 13.62 7.73
C ILE A 321 22.35 14.13 6.35
N ILE A 322 22.59 15.41 6.05
CA ILE A 322 22.28 15.99 4.74
C ILE A 322 23.09 15.29 3.64
N VAL A 323 24.40 15.15 3.81
CA VAL A 323 25.27 14.48 2.84
C VAL A 323 24.87 13.02 2.66
N TYR A 324 24.62 12.30 3.75
CA TYR A 324 24.15 10.93 3.73
C TYR A 324 22.81 10.80 2.99
N GLN A 325 21.85 11.70 3.24
CA GLN A 325 20.56 11.70 2.56
C GLN A 325 20.73 11.92 1.04
N GLN A 326 21.67 12.77 0.61
CA GLN A 326 21.97 12.95 -0.81
C GLN A 326 22.59 11.69 -1.41
N ILE A 327 23.54 11.04 -0.73
CA ILE A 327 24.13 9.76 -1.16
C ILE A 327 23.04 8.70 -1.26
N GLU A 328 22.14 8.65 -0.29
CA GLU A 328 21.04 7.71 -0.28
C GLU A 328 20.10 7.94 -1.47
N ASN A 329 19.66 9.18 -1.67
CA ASN A 329 18.73 9.53 -2.73
C ASN A 329 19.32 9.32 -4.14
N LEU A 330 20.61 9.64 -4.33
CA LEU A 330 21.26 9.61 -5.64
C LEU A 330 21.89 8.25 -5.99
N ILE A 331 22.36 7.49 -5.00
CA ILE A 331 23.15 6.27 -5.23
C ILE A 331 22.46 5.05 -4.62
N LEU A 332 22.21 5.04 -3.32
CA LEU A 332 21.75 3.82 -2.62
C LEU A 332 20.32 3.45 -3.01
N SER A 333 19.42 4.42 -3.01
CA SER A 333 18.01 4.24 -3.34
C SER A 333 17.84 3.65 -4.74
N PRO A 334 18.38 4.22 -5.83
CA PRO A 334 18.24 3.61 -7.16
C PRO A 334 18.97 2.27 -7.32
N ARG A 335 20.06 2.02 -6.58
CA ARG A 335 20.80 0.74 -6.61
C ARG A 335 20.06 -0.39 -5.90
N ILE A 336 19.41 -0.10 -4.78
CA ILE A 336 18.80 -1.09 -3.89
C ILE A 336 17.31 -1.22 -4.20
N SER A 337 16.62 -0.10 -4.34
CA SER A 337 15.22 -0.04 -4.74
C SER A 337 15.14 0.08 -6.26
N GLN A 338 15.17 -1.05 -6.97
CA GLN A 338 14.81 -1.09 -8.39
C GLN A 338 13.46 -0.38 -8.57
N ARG A 339 13.31 0.47 -9.60
CA ARG A 339 12.08 1.25 -9.88
C ARG A 339 10.84 0.35 -9.87
N THR A 340 10.15 0.26 -8.73
CA THR A 340 9.06 -0.71 -8.56
C THR A 340 7.77 -0.06 -8.07
N MET A 341 7.72 1.27 -7.98
CA MET A 341 6.54 1.95 -7.46
C MET A 341 6.39 3.37 -8.01
N ASP A 342 5.95 3.49 -9.27
CA ASP A 342 5.55 4.76 -9.89
C ASP A 342 4.18 5.20 -9.33
N ILE A 343 4.18 5.62 -8.07
CA ILE A 343 3.04 6.26 -7.42
C ILE A 343 3.27 7.76 -7.46
N ASN A 344 2.25 8.51 -7.89
CA ASN A 344 2.25 9.96 -7.80
C ASN A 344 2.48 10.38 -6.32
N ALA A 345 3.44 11.28 -6.07
CA ALA A 345 3.81 11.74 -4.74
C ALA A 345 2.60 12.25 -3.92
N ALA A 346 1.62 12.89 -4.57
CA ALA A 346 0.40 13.34 -3.91
C ALA A 346 -0.46 12.16 -3.41
N VAL A 347 -0.59 11.11 -4.22
CA VAL A 347 -1.34 9.90 -3.85
C VAL A 347 -0.65 9.17 -2.71
N ALA A 348 0.68 9.07 -2.76
CA ALA A 348 1.49 8.50 -1.68
C ALA A 348 1.30 9.27 -0.36
N PHE A 349 1.40 10.60 -0.40
CA PHE A 349 1.22 11.46 0.79
C PHE A 349 -0.20 11.36 1.37
N LEU A 350 -1.23 11.49 0.55
CA LEU A 350 -2.62 11.36 0.99
C LEU A 350 -2.93 9.97 1.55
N SER A 351 -2.34 8.93 0.98
CA SER A 351 -2.47 7.57 1.52
C SER A 351 -1.87 7.46 2.91
N VAL A 352 -0.67 8.02 3.14
CA VAL A 352 -0.03 8.01 4.46
C VAL A 352 -0.91 8.70 5.50
N LEU A 353 -1.51 9.84 5.15
CA LEU A 353 -2.45 10.53 6.04
C LEU A 353 -3.74 9.74 6.28
N ALA A 354 -4.32 9.15 5.25
CA ALA A 354 -5.58 8.41 5.35
C ALA A 354 -5.41 7.10 6.13
N PHE A 355 -4.44 6.26 5.77
CA PHE A 355 -4.17 5.04 6.53
C PHE A 355 -3.62 5.35 7.92
N GLY A 356 -2.81 6.41 8.06
CA GLY A 356 -2.31 6.89 9.34
C GLY A 356 -3.41 7.29 10.32
N SER A 357 -4.48 7.94 9.84
CA SER A 357 -5.62 8.31 10.68
C SER A 357 -6.54 7.13 11.00
N LEU A 358 -6.68 6.16 10.10
CA LEU A 358 -7.52 4.97 10.28
C LEU A 358 -6.90 3.91 11.20
N PHE A 359 -5.60 3.63 11.02
CA PHE A 359 -4.92 2.51 11.69
C PHE A 359 -3.67 2.96 12.48
N GLY A 360 -3.52 4.26 12.74
CA GLY A 360 -2.41 4.82 13.50
C GLY A 360 -1.05 4.68 12.79
N ALA A 361 0.01 4.56 13.59
CA ALA A 361 1.38 4.44 13.07
C ALA A 361 1.56 3.25 12.11
N PHE A 362 0.90 2.13 12.39
CA PHE A 362 0.90 0.97 11.50
C PHE A 362 0.24 1.27 10.16
N GLY A 363 -0.89 1.98 10.15
CA GLY A 363 -1.51 2.42 8.90
C GLY A 363 -0.61 3.32 8.07
N ALA A 364 0.04 4.29 8.70
CA ALA A 364 0.96 5.20 8.01
C ALA A 364 2.15 4.44 7.39
N PHE A 365 2.72 3.48 8.13
CA PHE A 365 3.79 2.59 7.67
C PHE A 365 3.37 1.75 6.46
N LEU A 366 2.11 1.29 6.45
CA LEU A 366 1.56 0.41 5.41
C LEU A 366 0.95 1.15 4.21
N ALA A 367 0.83 2.47 4.30
CA ALA A 367 0.16 3.25 3.29
C ALA A 367 0.78 3.06 1.90
N LEU A 368 2.12 3.13 1.78
CA LEU A 368 2.76 3.04 0.47
C LEU A 368 2.53 1.67 -0.17
N PRO A 369 2.90 0.53 0.45
CA PRO A 369 2.76 -0.77 -0.20
C PRO A 369 1.30 -1.16 -0.46
N VAL A 370 0.38 -0.76 0.44
CA VAL A 370 -1.06 -1.00 0.26
C VAL A 370 -1.59 -0.18 -0.91
N THR A 371 -1.25 1.11 -0.99
CA THR A 371 -1.66 1.97 -2.10
C THR A 371 -1.11 1.50 -3.44
N ALA A 372 0.13 1.02 -3.48
CA ALA A 372 0.72 0.42 -4.68
C ALA A 372 -0.05 -0.81 -5.14
N SER A 373 -0.36 -1.68 -4.19
CA SER A 373 -1.13 -2.90 -4.45
C SER A 373 -2.53 -2.55 -4.95
N LEU A 374 -3.16 -1.55 -4.35
CA LEU A 374 -4.46 -1.06 -4.75
C LEU A 374 -4.41 -0.44 -6.15
N GLN A 375 -3.38 0.36 -6.45
CA GLN A 375 -3.18 0.92 -7.79
C GLN A 375 -2.93 -0.18 -8.84
N ALA A 376 -2.19 -1.23 -8.50
CA ALA A 376 -1.98 -2.39 -9.38
C ALA A 376 -3.29 -3.14 -9.64
N ILE A 377 -4.12 -3.32 -8.61
CA ILE A 377 -5.49 -3.86 -8.75
C ILE A 377 -6.30 -2.97 -9.69
N PHE A 378 -6.35 -1.66 -9.44
CA PHE A 378 -7.10 -0.73 -10.30
C PHE A 378 -6.61 -0.77 -11.75
N ARG A 379 -5.30 -0.72 -12.00
CA ARG A 379 -4.74 -0.83 -13.36
C ARG A 379 -5.08 -2.15 -14.04
N ALA A 380 -5.16 -3.25 -13.30
CA ALA A 380 -5.52 -4.56 -13.86
C ALA A 380 -7.01 -4.68 -14.22
N TYR A 381 -7.88 -3.92 -13.56
CA TYR A 381 -9.33 -3.93 -13.81
C TYR A 381 -9.82 -2.80 -14.72
N THR A 382 -9.12 -1.67 -14.79
CA THR A 382 -9.49 -0.53 -15.63
C THR A 382 -8.87 -0.68 -17.03
N LYS A 383 -9.69 -0.77 -18.08
CA LYS A 383 -9.22 -0.59 -19.47
C LYS A 383 -8.67 0.82 -19.60
N ARG A 384 -7.35 0.96 -19.82
CA ARG A 384 -6.78 2.21 -20.33
C ARG A 384 -7.14 2.32 -21.80
N TYR A 385 -7.83 3.38 -22.16
CA TYR A 385 -7.99 3.78 -23.56
C TYR A 385 -6.74 4.55 -23.95
N GLU A 386 -6.23 4.33 -25.17
CA GLU A 386 -5.15 5.16 -25.71
C GLU A 386 -5.59 6.62 -25.67
N LEU A 387 -4.78 7.47 -25.04
CA LEU A 387 -5.05 8.90 -25.01
C LEU A 387 -4.81 9.44 -26.42
N ILE A 388 -5.73 10.25 -26.90
CA ILE A 388 -5.55 11.02 -28.12
C ILE A 388 -4.46 12.07 -27.80
N ASP A 389 -3.33 12.03 -28.51
CA ASP A 389 -2.33 13.09 -28.45
C ASP A 389 -2.97 14.38 -28.94
N SER A 390 -3.43 15.19 -27.99
CA SER A 390 -4.00 16.50 -28.24
C SER A 390 -2.99 17.56 -27.80
N PRO A 391 -2.67 18.55 -28.65
CA PRO A 391 -1.81 19.67 -28.25
C PRO A 391 -2.41 20.50 -27.11
N LEU A 392 -3.69 20.29 -26.75
CA LEU A 392 -4.34 20.90 -25.57
C LEU A 392 -4.02 20.18 -24.26
N MET A 393 -3.39 19.00 -24.30
CA MET A 393 -3.04 18.20 -23.13
C MET A 393 -1.58 18.39 -22.69
N ASN A 394 -0.78 19.07 -23.52
CA ASN A 394 0.61 19.39 -23.22
C ASN A 394 0.73 20.86 -22.84
N ASP A 395 1.52 21.16 -21.82
CA ASP A 395 1.89 22.53 -21.50
C ASP A 395 2.69 23.14 -22.67
N PRO A 396 2.57 24.45 -22.95
CA PRO A 396 3.33 25.10 -24.00
C PRO A 396 4.83 24.92 -23.76
N THR A 397 5.54 24.38 -24.74
CA THR A 397 6.98 24.21 -24.67
C THR A 397 7.66 25.59 -24.66
N PRO A 398 8.49 25.90 -23.66
CA PRO A 398 9.17 27.19 -23.62
C PRO A 398 10.20 27.27 -24.76
N GLU A 399 10.17 28.35 -25.55
CA GLU A 399 11.12 28.59 -26.66
C GLU A 399 12.59 28.66 -26.20
N LYS A 400 12.83 28.90 -24.91
CA LYS A 400 14.17 28.93 -24.31
C LYS A 400 14.19 28.16 -23.00
N LYS A 401 15.11 27.20 -22.91
CA LYS A 401 15.42 26.53 -21.65
C LYS A 401 16.00 27.54 -20.67
N SER A 402 15.54 27.50 -19.42
CA SER A 402 16.14 28.31 -18.36
C SER A 402 17.58 27.85 -18.11
N LYS A 403 18.50 28.77 -17.77
CA LYS A 403 19.90 28.45 -17.44
C LYS A 403 20.02 27.43 -16.31
N ILE A 404 19.03 27.36 -15.42
CA ILE A 404 18.97 26.36 -14.33
C ILE A 404 18.67 24.97 -14.90
N VAL A 405 17.79 24.88 -15.91
CA VAL A 405 17.47 23.63 -16.61
C VAL A 405 18.67 23.15 -17.42
N GLU A 406 19.32 24.05 -18.15
CA GLU A 406 20.54 23.76 -18.92
C GLU A 406 21.69 23.29 -18.02
N ALA A 407 21.90 23.93 -16.86
CA ALA A 407 22.89 23.49 -15.88
C ALA A 407 22.55 22.12 -15.27
N SER A 408 21.26 21.82 -15.05
CA SER A 408 20.83 20.52 -14.53
C SER A 408 20.97 19.40 -15.57
N GLU A 409 20.70 19.68 -16.85
CA GLU A 409 20.91 18.74 -17.96
C GLU A 409 22.42 18.47 -18.15
N ALA A 410 23.26 19.50 -18.13
CA ALA A 410 24.71 19.35 -18.22
C ALA A 410 25.30 18.54 -17.06
N PHE A 411 24.81 18.74 -15.82
CA PHE A 411 25.20 17.93 -14.67
C PHE A 411 24.72 16.48 -14.81
N GLY A 412 23.49 16.27 -15.30
CA GLY A 412 22.96 14.93 -15.57
C GLY A 412 23.79 14.17 -16.59
N GLU A 413 24.13 14.81 -17.70
CA GLU A 413 24.92 14.22 -18.79
C GLU A 413 26.36 13.94 -18.37
N HIS A 414 27.02 14.88 -17.68
CA HIS A 414 28.44 14.75 -17.32
C HIS A 414 28.70 13.95 -16.04
N VAL A 415 27.72 13.86 -15.11
CA VAL A 415 27.92 13.22 -13.80
C VAL A 415 27.05 11.98 -13.63
N LEU A 416 25.76 12.03 -13.99
CA LEU A 416 24.84 10.92 -13.74
C LEU A 416 24.95 9.81 -14.80
N GLN A 417 25.10 10.18 -16.07
CA GLN A 417 25.15 9.23 -17.20
C GLN A 417 26.38 8.31 -17.21
N PRO A 418 27.63 8.80 -17.00
CA PRO A 418 28.80 7.92 -16.96
C PRO A 418 28.78 6.91 -15.80
N ILE A 419 28.18 7.27 -14.66
CA ILE A 419 27.99 6.36 -13.51
C ILE A 419 27.00 5.22 -13.83
N GLY A 420 26.01 5.49 -14.68
CA GLY A 420 25.04 4.50 -15.16
C GLY A 420 25.60 3.58 -16.25
N GLU A 421 26.37 4.11 -17.20
CA GLU A 421 26.91 3.36 -18.35
C GLU A 421 28.10 2.47 -18.00
N HIS A 422 28.95 2.88 -17.04
CA HIS A 422 30.12 2.09 -16.60
C HIS A 422 29.78 1.01 -15.56
N MET A 423 28.48 0.71 -15.39
CA MET A 423 28.03 -0.31 -14.45
C MET A 423 28.44 -1.72 -14.94
N PRO A 424 29.23 -2.49 -14.17
CA PRO A 424 29.66 -3.83 -14.57
C PRO A 424 28.44 -4.74 -14.78
N ARG A 425 28.47 -5.59 -15.82
CA ARG A 425 27.38 -6.52 -16.18
C ARG A 425 26.91 -7.42 -15.02
N ALA A 426 27.74 -7.63 -13.99
CA ALA A 426 27.38 -8.36 -12.77
C ALA A 426 26.43 -7.60 -11.82
N ALA A 427 26.35 -6.27 -11.93
CA ALA A 427 25.42 -5.41 -11.17
C ALA A 427 24.06 -5.22 -11.87
N ARG A 428 23.93 -5.64 -13.15
CA ARG A 428 22.63 -5.86 -13.78
C ARG A 428 22.06 -7.16 -13.23
N GLY A 429 21.11 -7.06 -12.30
CA GLY A 429 20.51 -8.19 -11.62
C GLY A 429 20.09 -9.32 -12.57
N SER A 430 20.31 -10.56 -12.11
CA SER A 430 20.02 -11.83 -12.81
C SER A 430 18.52 -12.11 -13.02
N THR A 431 17.63 -11.11 -12.97
CA THR A 431 16.18 -11.31 -13.06
C THR A 431 15.66 -11.49 -14.49
N ASN A 432 16.48 -11.24 -15.52
CA ASN A 432 16.15 -11.63 -16.91
C ASN A 432 16.20 -13.15 -17.17
N ARG A 433 16.40 -13.98 -16.14
CA ARG A 433 16.44 -15.44 -16.25
C ARG A 433 15.24 -16.16 -15.62
N VAL A 434 14.14 -15.47 -15.34
CA VAL A 434 12.85 -16.16 -15.15
C VAL A 434 12.30 -16.43 -16.53
N PRO A 435 12.14 -17.69 -16.99
CA PRO A 435 11.47 -17.98 -18.24
C PRO A 435 10.00 -17.56 -18.10
N MET A 436 9.71 -16.33 -18.50
CA MET A 436 8.36 -15.81 -18.60
C MET A 436 7.76 -16.39 -19.89
N ASN A 437 6.54 -16.92 -19.81
CA ASN A 437 5.83 -17.34 -21.02
C ASN A 437 5.66 -16.11 -21.94
N GLU A 438 5.78 -16.28 -23.26
CA GLU A 438 5.73 -15.19 -24.25
C GLU A 438 4.47 -14.35 -24.09
N GLU A 439 3.33 -14.99 -23.77
CA GLU A 439 2.06 -14.31 -23.47
C GLU A 439 2.10 -13.39 -22.22
N LEU A 440 2.82 -13.80 -21.18
CA LEU A 440 2.97 -13.01 -19.95
C LEU A 440 3.92 -11.83 -20.18
N ARG A 441 4.94 -12.04 -21.02
CA ARG A 441 5.84 -10.96 -21.46
C ARG A 441 5.07 -9.94 -22.30
N LEU A 442 4.22 -10.39 -23.22
CA LEU A 442 3.36 -9.50 -24.02
C LEU A 442 2.36 -8.74 -23.16
N LEU A 443 1.75 -9.38 -22.16
CA LEU A 443 0.88 -8.69 -21.19
C LEU A 443 1.65 -7.67 -20.35
N GLN A 444 2.88 -7.99 -19.94
CA GLN A 444 3.73 -7.05 -19.22
C GLN A 444 4.14 -5.88 -20.11
N GLU A 445 4.56 -6.13 -21.36
CA GLU A 445 4.87 -5.10 -22.36
C GLU A 445 3.62 -4.25 -22.65
N GLN A 446 2.43 -4.83 -22.74
CA GLN A 446 1.19 -4.06 -22.94
C GLN A 446 0.78 -3.24 -21.70
N ILE A 447 1.17 -3.65 -20.49
CA ILE A 447 0.91 -2.95 -19.23
C ILE A 447 1.97 -1.86 -18.96
N TYR A 448 3.21 -2.05 -19.44
CA TYR A 448 4.38 -1.19 -19.16
C TYR A 448 4.95 -0.46 -20.37
N ALA A 449 4.42 -0.65 -21.58
CA ALA A 449 4.78 0.15 -22.75
C ALA A 449 4.35 1.59 -22.50
N ILE A 450 5.28 2.36 -21.96
CA ILE A 450 5.32 3.81 -22.14
C ILE A 450 5.81 3.97 -23.58
N PRO A 451 5.02 4.55 -24.50
CA PRO A 451 5.57 4.96 -25.77
C PRO A 451 6.76 5.88 -25.45
N SER A 452 7.95 5.50 -25.86
CA SER A 452 9.06 6.43 -25.86
C SER A 452 8.62 7.61 -26.73
N HIS A 453 8.53 8.80 -26.15
CA HIS A 453 8.54 10.04 -26.91
C HIS A 453 9.90 10.13 -27.61
N GLU A 454 10.06 9.40 -28.71
CA GLU A 454 10.98 9.82 -29.76
C GLU A 454 10.35 11.08 -30.35
N THR A 455 10.88 12.23 -29.96
CA THR A 455 10.75 13.47 -30.71
C THR A 455 11.36 13.19 -32.08
N LYS A 456 10.56 12.71 -33.03
CA LYS A 456 10.88 12.81 -34.46
C LYS A 456 10.77 14.28 -34.84
N GLU A 457 11.78 15.05 -34.47
CA GLU A 457 12.12 16.25 -35.23
C GLU A 457 12.79 15.81 -36.54
N SER A 458 12.43 16.49 -37.62
CA SER A 458 12.84 16.27 -39.02
C SER A 458 12.16 15.12 -39.78
N ASP A 459 11.01 15.44 -40.38
CA ASP A 459 10.56 14.93 -41.70
C ASP A 459 9.40 15.79 -42.26
N LEU A 460 9.41 17.11 -42.00
CA LEU A 460 8.40 18.05 -42.52
C LEU A 460 8.95 19.03 -43.58
N ASP A 461 10.19 18.86 -44.03
CA ASP A 461 10.80 19.76 -45.03
C ASP A 461 10.51 19.42 -46.50
N ASP A 462 9.73 18.37 -46.80
CA ASP A 462 9.25 18.10 -48.16
C ASP A 462 7.76 18.41 -48.31
N SER A 463 7.37 19.66 -48.00
CA SER A 463 6.12 20.22 -48.51
C SER A 463 6.41 20.99 -49.80
N ALA A 464 6.02 20.37 -50.92
CA ALA A 464 6.09 20.94 -52.26
C ALA A 464 5.59 22.40 -52.27
N THR A 465 6.50 23.30 -52.65
CA THR A 465 6.24 24.71 -52.91
C THR A 465 5.18 24.84 -54.02
N VAL A 466 3.95 25.16 -53.64
CA VAL A 466 2.92 25.62 -54.59
C VAL A 466 2.89 27.14 -54.54
N ALA A 467 3.36 27.76 -55.61
CA ALA A 467 3.39 29.21 -55.77
C ALA A 467 1.96 29.79 -55.86
N ILE A 468 1.64 30.74 -54.98
CA ILE A 468 0.45 31.59 -55.09
C ILE A 468 0.92 32.93 -55.69
N PRO A 469 0.40 33.38 -56.84
CA PRO A 469 0.86 34.62 -57.46
C PRO A 469 0.33 35.84 -56.71
N GLN A 470 1.23 36.77 -56.39
CA GLN A 470 0.92 38.07 -55.81
C GLN A 470 0.12 38.95 -56.78
N ARG A 471 -1.05 39.41 -56.36
CA ARG A 471 -1.68 40.65 -56.83
C ARG A 471 -2.29 41.43 -55.67
N GLY A 472 -1.71 42.61 -55.43
CA GLY A 472 -2.42 43.86 -55.15
C GLY A 472 -3.11 44.01 -53.80
N ALA A 473 -2.47 44.75 -52.91
CA ALA A 473 -3.14 45.47 -51.82
C ALA A 473 -4.08 46.56 -52.38
N ALA A 474 -5.33 46.61 -51.93
CA ALA A 474 -6.12 47.82 -51.70
C ALA A 474 -7.53 47.47 -51.19
N ASP A 475 -7.79 47.93 -49.96
CA ASP A 475 -9.02 48.52 -49.43
C ASP A 475 -10.44 47.93 -49.64
N THR A 476 -11.19 48.10 -48.53
CA THR A 476 -12.63 48.41 -48.39
C THR A 476 -13.68 47.30 -48.31
N GLN A 477 -14.25 47.22 -47.10
CA GLN A 477 -15.69 47.19 -46.77
C GLN A 477 -16.49 45.86 -46.82
N GLN A 478 -16.90 45.44 -45.62
CA GLN A 478 -18.17 44.78 -45.25
C GLN A 478 -19.40 45.47 -45.93
N PRO A 479 -20.63 44.88 -46.04
CA PRO A 479 -21.24 43.92 -45.11
C PRO A 479 -22.28 42.87 -45.65
N GLU A 480 -22.70 41.98 -44.73
CA GLU A 480 -24.01 41.29 -44.55
C GLU A 480 -24.73 40.39 -45.61
N GLN A 481 -24.92 39.11 -45.20
CA GLN A 481 -26.13 38.22 -45.28
C GLN A 481 -26.76 37.79 -46.65
N PRO A 482 -27.71 36.81 -46.70
CA PRO A 482 -27.66 35.40 -46.27
C PRO A 482 -28.27 34.44 -47.35
N GLU A 483 -28.47 33.16 -46.97
CA GLU A 483 -29.22 32.07 -47.64
C GLU A 483 -30.06 32.37 -48.90
N GLN A 484 -29.97 31.48 -49.92
CA GLN A 484 -31.17 31.06 -50.66
C GLN A 484 -31.05 29.70 -51.38
N ARG A 485 -32.04 28.86 -51.07
CA ARG A 485 -32.44 27.59 -51.67
C ARG A 485 -33.30 27.86 -52.92
N LYS A 486 -33.03 27.19 -54.05
CA LYS A 486 -34.02 26.80 -55.10
C LYS A 486 -33.34 25.85 -56.11
N GLN A 487 -33.67 24.56 -56.13
CA GLN A 487 -34.78 23.90 -56.83
C GLN A 487 -34.66 23.85 -58.39
N THR A 488 -34.42 22.63 -58.85
CA THR A 488 -35.10 21.88 -59.94
C THR A 488 -34.54 21.83 -61.37
N LYS A 489 -34.56 20.56 -61.84
CA LYS A 489 -34.67 20.00 -63.20
C LYS A 489 -33.40 19.82 -64.02
N GLN A 490 -33.23 18.77 -64.84
CA GLN A 490 -33.85 17.45 -65.07
C GLN A 490 -33.20 16.96 -66.37
N SER A 491 -32.73 15.71 -66.42
CA SER A 491 -32.40 14.87 -67.61
C SER A 491 -31.15 14.05 -67.30
N ASP A 492 -30.98 12.80 -67.68
CA ASP A 492 -31.89 11.76 -68.18
C ASP A 492 -31.11 10.44 -68.09
N GLN A 493 -31.87 9.35 -68.00
CA GLN A 493 -31.55 8.03 -68.55
C GLN A 493 -30.47 7.12 -67.95
N SER A 494 -30.99 5.92 -67.61
CA SER A 494 -30.38 4.58 -67.77
C SER A 494 -29.27 4.21 -66.78
N ALA A 495 -29.19 3.01 -66.21
CA ALA A 495 -30.03 1.83 -66.19
C ALA A 495 -29.57 0.98 -64.98
N SER A 496 -30.44 0.07 -64.54
CA SER A 496 -30.19 -1.22 -63.84
C SER A 496 -28.71 -1.60 -63.60
N SER A 497 -28.28 -2.17 -62.46
CA SER A 497 -28.83 -3.40 -61.89
C SER A 497 -28.17 -3.79 -60.56
N ASN A 498 -28.99 -4.40 -59.72
CA ASN A 498 -28.81 -5.30 -58.57
C ASN A 498 -27.44 -6.01 -58.30
N PRO A 499 -27.22 -6.50 -57.06
CA PRO A 499 -25.96 -6.97 -56.47
C PRO A 499 -25.77 -8.50 -56.54
N ARG A 500 -24.60 -8.96 -56.05
CA ARG A 500 -24.17 -10.34 -55.72
C ARG A 500 -23.97 -11.34 -56.87
N ALA A 501 -22.70 -11.66 -57.11
CA ALA A 501 -22.08 -12.99 -57.37
C ALA A 501 -20.61 -12.70 -57.70
N GLY A 502 -19.55 -13.40 -57.32
CA GLY A 502 -19.32 -14.72 -56.75
C GLY A 502 -17.91 -15.14 -57.22
N TRP A 503 -17.22 -15.96 -56.43
CA TRP A 503 -16.07 -16.81 -56.83
C TRP A 503 -14.72 -16.16 -57.19
N ARG A 504 -13.76 -16.23 -56.26
CA ARG A 504 -12.72 -17.30 -56.28
C ARG A 504 -12.11 -17.47 -54.90
#